data_AF-A0A8J3NJG1-F1
#
_entry.id   AF-A0A8J3NJG1-F1
#
_cell.length_a   1.000
_cell.length_b   1.000
_cell.length_c   1.000
_cell.angle_alpha   90.00
_cell.angle_beta   90.00
_cell.angle_gamma   90.00
#
_symmetry.space_group_name_H-M   'P 1'
#
loop_
_entity.id
_entity.type
_entity.pdbx_description
1 polymer ?
#
loop_
_entity_poly.entity_id
_entity_poly.type
_entity_poly.pdbx_seq_one_letter_code
_entity_poly.pdbx_strand_id
1 'polypeptide(L)'
;MLGALALAALAAVTSLVVAASPASAATSQFRGMNWAVLGDNFSTGTLVVQGLSLSDSNATVRAKANALYDDMAATMGVNTVRLPINTHTVANTTWWNAYRGAIDAATARGFKVILAYWEDGAASGGRITNLAAWNTMWSSVTSTYGTNSNVYFEPMNEPHGYTSAEWRDVAANWLSYHYSAVPGRVLIGGTGYSQDLRDVCNDSRFNATLLSFHHYAFFYSAMTYDAFRSHIQTRLGNCASRAVATEFGGPMSTGLNYADPNSTDNFVRHIRAMAQVMRDNQMGGTYWPALGGKPGTIGYDWYSMFSLSGSGTDLNLTVRNTSGANRVRYGWGDTVSDPTPPPTTFYRVNVRHSGKAMDVQSPNTDNGARVGQYTYNGSAWQQWQFQDAGSGYWRLVSRHSGKCLDVASASTADGAELIQYTCGTGNNQQFQMVASGSYFQLRARHSGKCVDVPAASTADGVVLKQYTCNTGTNQQWSRTTV
;
A
#
# COMPACT_ATOMS: atom_id res chain seq x y z
N MET A 1 -28.66 -60.71 60.17
CA MET A 1 -27.45 -59.96 59.78
C MET A 1 -27.39 -59.97 58.26
N LEU A 2 -28.11 -59.04 57.61
CA LEU A 2 -27.60 -57.77 57.05
C LEU A 2 -26.59 -58.01 55.92
N GLY A 3 -27.12 -58.05 54.69
CA GLY A 3 -26.38 -58.05 53.44
C GLY A 3 -25.84 -56.65 53.11
N ALA A 4 -24.63 -56.62 52.56
CA ALA A 4 -23.90 -55.43 52.19
C ALA A 4 -24.46 -54.81 50.91
N LEU A 5 -24.77 -53.51 50.97
CA LEU A 5 -24.97 -52.64 49.80
C LEU A 5 -23.73 -51.76 49.66
N ALA A 6 -22.91 -52.03 48.64
CA ALA A 6 -21.84 -51.14 48.22
C ALA A 6 -22.45 -50.02 47.36
N LEU A 7 -22.52 -48.80 47.90
CA LEU A 7 -22.83 -47.61 47.11
C LEU A 7 -21.57 -47.19 46.33
N ALA A 8 -21.59 -47.35 45.02
CA ALA A 8 -20.62 -46.71 44.13
C ALA A 8 -20.97 -45.23 44.00
N ALA A 9 -20.16 -44.36 44.61
CA ALA A 9 -20.26 -42.92 44.42
C ALA A 9 -19.72 -42.55 43.04
N LEU A 10 -20.61 -42.17 42.11
CA LEU A 10 -20.22 -41.46 40.89
C LEU A 10 -19.71 -40.07 41.29
N ALA A 11 -18.40 -39.87 41.25
CA ALA A 11 -17.81 -38.54 41.27
C ALA A 11 -18.13 -37.87 39.92
N ALA A 12 -19.09 -36.94 39.93
CA ALA A 12 -19.29 -36.03 38.82
C ALA A 12 -18.05 -35.14 38.70
N VAL A 13 -17.20 -35.43 37.71
CA VAL A 13 -16.15 -34.50 37.27
C VAL A 13 -16.87 -33.34 36.62
N THR A 14 -17.21 -32.32 37.40
CA THR A 14 -17.60 -31.02 36.85
C THR A 14 -16.36 -30.42 36.23
N SER A 15 -16.21 -30.61 34.91
CA SER A 15 -15.27 -29.85 34.10
C SER A 15 -15.60 -28.38 34.28
N LEU A 16 -14.82 -27.68 35.09
CA LEU A 16 -14.80 -26.22 35.11
C LEU A 16 -14.36 -25.78 33.71
N VAL A 17 -15.32 -25.45 32.85
CA VAL A 17 -15.05 -24.74 31.61
C VAL A 17 -14.59 -23.35 32.04
N VAL A 18 -13.29 -23.20 32.27
CA VAL A 18 -12.68 -21.88 32.40
C VAL A 18 -12.78 -21.25 31.01
N ALA A 19 -13.85 -20.48 30.79
CA ALA A 19 -13.98 -19.67 29.59
C ALA A 19 -12.73 -18.78 29.50
N ALA A 20 -11.93 -18.98 28.45
CA ALA A 20 -10.73 -18.19 28.24
C ALA A 20 -11.11 -16.71 28.25
N SER A 21 -10.40 -15.91 29.05
CA SER A 21 -10.63 -14.47 29.08
C SER A 21 -10.45 -13.88 27.68
N PRO A 22 -11.24 -12.87 27.30
CA PRO A 22 -11.04 -12.17 26.04
C PRO A 22 -9.60 -11.67 25.97
N ALA A 23 -8.95 -11.81 24.81
CA ALA A 23 -7.62 -11.31 24.55
C ALA A 23 -7.66 -9.78 24.61
N SER A 24 -7.40 -9.18 25.77
CA SER A 24 -7.10 -7.75 25.84
C SER A 24 -5.67 -7.58 25.33
N ALA A 25 -5.50 -6.97 24.16
CA ALA A 25 -4.19 -6.70 23.61
C ALA A 25 -4.08 -5.20 23.33
N ALA A 26 -2.98 -4.59 23.73
CA ALA A 26 -2.60 -3.27 23.23
C ALA A 26 -2.27 -3.40 21.74
N THR A 27 -3.28 -3.40 20.86
CA THR A 27 -3.09 -3.56 19.42
C THR A 27 -2.41 -2.34 18.80
N SER A 28 -2.37 -1.20 19.49
CA SER A 28 -1.56 -0.01 19.15
C SER A 28 -0.09 -0.31 18.84
N GLN A 29 0.45 -1.44 19.31
CA GLN A 29 1.83 -1.86 19.04
C GLN A 29 2.07 -2.33 17.58
N PHE A 30 1.03 -2.56 16.78
CA PHE A 30 1.16 -2.95 15.38
C PHE A 30 1.31 -1.70 14.49
N ARG A 31 2.56 -1.37 14.12
CA ARG A 31 2.90 -0.29 13.20
C ARG A 31 3.30 -0.88 11.88
N GLY A 32 2.29 -1.14 11.06
CA GLY A 32 2.37 -2.16 10.05
C GLY A 32 2.43 -1.67 8.61
N MET A 33 3.07 -2.48 7.78
CA MET A 33 3.15 -2.31 6.34
C MET A 33 2.88 -3.65 5.64
N ASN A 34 2.03 -3.64 4.61
CA ASN A 34 1.84 -4.83 3.78
C ASN A 34 2.87 -4.88 2.65
N TRP A 35 3.64 -5.98 2.57
CA TRP A 35 4.55 -6.22 1.45
C TRP A 35 3.96 -7.28 0.53
N ALA A 36 3.51 -6.84 -0.64
CA ALA A 36 2.57 -7.57 -1.49
C ALA A 36 3.15 -8.03 -2.83
N VAL A 37 2.40 -8.89 -3.51
CA VAL A 37 2.62 -9.26 -4.92
C VAL A 37 1.92 -8.25 -5.82
N LEU A 38 2.64 -7.70 -6.81
CA LEU A 38 2.05 -6.82 -7.83
C LEU A 38 0.86 -7.49 -8.49
N GLY A 39 -0.29 -6.81 -8.51
CA GLY A 39 -1.52 -7.33 -9.14
C GLY A 39 -2.62 -7.75 -8.18
N ASP A 40 -2.48 -7.48 -6.88
CA ASP A 40 -3.45 -7.79 -5.82
C ASP A 40 -3.48 -9.29 -5.41
N ASN A 41 -4.39 -9.64 -4.50
CA ASN A 41 -4.49 -10.95 -3.83
C ASN A 41 -4.94 -12.15 -4.69
N PHE A 42 -5.11 -11.98 -5.99
CA PHE A 42 -5.70 -12.97 -6.89
C PHE A 42 -4.71 -13.87 -7.64
N SER A 43 -3.49 -14.02 -7.11
CA SER A 43 -2.44 -14.79 -7.80
C SER A 43 -2.71 -16.30 -7.76
N THR A 44 -2.65 -16.95 -8.92
CA THR A 44 -2.92 -18.39 -9.10
C THR A 44 -1.70 -19.29 -8.84
N GLY A 45 -0.58 -18.74 -8.38
CA GLY A 45 0.67 -19.48 -8.22
C GLY A 45 1.48 -19.04 -7.01
N THR A 46 2.77 -19.39 -7.03
CA THR A 46 3.71 -18.98 -5.98
C THR A 46 3.75 -17.45 -5.86
N LEU A 47 3.57 -16.93 -4.65
CA LEU A 47 3.59 -15.50 -4.35
C LEU A 47 5.02 -14.98 -4.28
N VAL A 48 5.34 -14.03 -5.14
CA VAL A 48 6.64 -13.33 -5.18
C VAL A 48 6.38 -11.85 -4.91
N VAL A 49 6.63 -11.42 -3.67
CA VAL A 49 6.37 -10.03 -3.26
C VAL A 49 7.33 -9.07 -3.96
N GLN A 50 6.87 -7.84 -4.20
CA GLN A 50 7.55 -6.86 -5.06
C GLN A 50 9.01 -6.64 -4.64
N GLY A 51 9.94 -6.77 -5.60
CA GLY A 51 11.38 -6.62 -5.37
C GLY A 51 12.13 -7.95 -5.19
N LEU A 52 11.41 -9.05 -5.00
CA LEU A 52 11.99 -10.40 -4.98
C LEU A 52 11.88 -11.11 -6.35
N SER A 53 12.65 -12.18 -6.51
CA SER A 53 12.65 -13.08 -7.66
C SER A 53 12.63 -14.54 -7.20
N LEU A 54 11.97 -15.43 -7.94
CA LEU A 54 12.01 -16.89 -7.68
C LEU A 54 13.43 -17.48 -7.71
N SER A 55 14.37 -16.80 -8.35
CA SER A 55 15.79 -17.18 -8.39
C SER A 55 16.59 -16.69 -7.17
N ASP A 56 16.01 -15.86 -6.31
CA ASP A 56 16.70 -15.36 -5.12
C ASP A 56 16.91 -16.50 -4.11
N SER A 57 18.13 -16.60 -3.59
CA SER A 57 18.41 -17.48 -2.44
C SER A 57 17.82 -16.90 -1.15
N ASN A 58 17.74 -17.72 -0.09
CA ASN A 58 17.36 -17.22 1.25
C ASN A 58 18.23 -16.04 1.69
N ALA A 59 19.55 -16.10 1.48
CA ALA A 59 20.47 -15.02 1.83
C ALA A 59 20.18 -13.75 1.03
N THR A 60 19.86 -13.88 -0.26
CA THR A 60 19.49 -12.76 -1.13
C THR A 60 18.16 -12.13 -0.72
N VAL A 61 17.12 -12.95 -0.45
CA VAL A 61 15.84 -12.48 0.07
C VAL A 61 16.04 -11.75 1.40
N ARG A 62 16.82 -12.32 2.32
CA ARG A 62 17.11 -11.71 3.62
C ARG A 62 17.83 -10.37 3.48
N ALA A 63 18.81 -10.25 2.58
CA ALA A 63 19.52 -9.00 2.33
C ALA A 63 18.61 -7.91 1.76
N LYS A 64 17.81 -8.23 0.73
CA LYS A 64 16.80 -7.33 0.17
C LYS A 64 15.79 -6.90 1.22
N ALA A 65 15.23 -7.87 1.95
CA ALA A 65 14.27 -7.61 3.01
C ALA A 65 14.88 -6.70 4.09
N ASN A 66 16.15 -6.88 4.45
CA ASN A 66 16.81 -6.00 5.40
C ASN A 66 16.84 -4.55 4.93
N ALA A 67 17.29 -4.29 3.70
CA ALA A 67 17.32 -2.94 3.15
C ALA A 67 15.92 -2.28 3.19
N LEU A 68 14.89 -3.00 2.75
CA LEU A 68 13.51 -2.49 2.75
C LEU A 68 12.98 -2.22 4.16
N TYR A 69 13.19 -3.15 5.09
CA TYR A 69 12.71 -2.99 6.47
C TYR A 69 13.45 -1.90 7.23
N ASP A 70 14.74 -1.71 6.96
CA ASP A 70 15.52 -0.63 7.57
C ASP A 70 15.01 0.74 7.10
N ASP A 71 14.70 0.90 5.81
CA ASP A 71 14.06 2.12 5.31
C ASP A 71 12.65 2.33 5.88
N MET A 72 11.82 1.29 5.94
CA MET A 72 10.48 1.37 6.55
C MET A 72 10.56 1.80 8.03
N ALA A 73 11.50 1.24 8.79
CA ALA A 73 11.74 1.60 10.18
C ALA A 73 12.20 3.06 10.30
N ALA A 74 13.21 3.45 9.53
CA ALA A 74 13.83 4.77 9.61
C ALA A 74 12.88 5.90 9.20
N THR A 75 12.04 5.66 8.18
CA THR A 75 11.16 6.71 7.62
C THR A 75 9.83 6.84 8.35
N MET A 76 9.25 5.73 8.81
CA MET A 76 7.88 5.71 9.35
C MET A 76 7.75 5.09 10.74
N GLY A 77 8.83 4.56 11.32
CA GLY A 77 8.77 3.85 12.59
C GLY A 77 7.99 2.53 12.50
N VAL A 78 8.00 1.89 11.33
CA VAL A 78 7.37 0.59 11.10
C VAL A 78 8.04 -0.44 12.01
N ASN A 79 7.23 -1.32 12.60
CA ASN A 79 7.69 -2.42 13.43
C ASN A 79 6.95 -3.73 13.13
N THR A 80 6.10 -3.74 12.12
CA THR A 80 5.26 -4.86 11.74
C THR A 80 5.24 -4.97 10.23
N VAL A 81 5.43 -6.18 9.69
CA VAL A 81 5.17 -6.48 8.28
C VAL A 81 4.04 -7.49 8.17
N ARG A 82 3.12 -7.27 7.24
CA ARG A 82 2.14 -8.28 6.85
C ARG A 82 2.53 -8.85 5.49
N LEU A 83 2.67 -10.17 5.46
CA LEU A 83 3.23 -10.94 4.36
C LEU A 83 2.19 -11.95 3.86
N PRO A 84 1.89 -11.97 2.56
CA PRO A 84 0.93 -12.91 2.01
C PRO A 84 1.59 -14.28 1.77
N ILE A 85 0.89 -15.34 2.16
CA ILE A 85 1.25 -16.73 1.88
C ILE A 85 0.05 -17.42 1.22
N ASN A 86 0.29 -18.44 0.41
CA ASN A 86 -0.76 -19.31 -0.13
C ASN A 86 -0.26 -20.76 -0.23
N THR A 87 -1.10 -21.69 -0.66
CA THR A 87 -0.70 -23.11 -0.65
C THR A 87 0.46 -23.36 -1.63
N HIS A 88 0.48 -22.66 -2.77
CA HIS A 88 1.54 -22.74 -3.77
C HIS A 88 2.89 -22.17 -3.29
N THR A 89 2.87 -21.16 -2.42
CA THR A 89 4.08 -20.53 -1.89
C THR A 89 4.78 -21.44 -0.91
N VAL A 90 4.03 -22.03 0.02
CA VAL A 90 4.59 -22.88 1.08
C VAL A 90 4.90 -24.29 0.55
N ALA A 91 4.09 -24.82 -0.38
CA ALA A 91 4.34 -26.12 -0.99
C ALA A 91 5.56 -26.15 -1.92
N ASN A 92 5.93 -25.00 -2.49
CA ASN A 92 7.18 -24.85 -3.24
C ASN A 92 8.34 -24.77 -2.25
N THR A 93 8.90 -25.91 -1.84
CA THR A 93 9.91 -25.98 -0.77
C THR A 93 11.15 -25.13 -1.04
N THR A 94 11.61 -25.05 -2.29
CA THR A 94 12.73 -24.19 -2.69
C THR A 94 12.40 -22.72 -2.47
N TRP A 95 11.26 -22.26 -2.99
CA TRP A 95 10.84 -20.87 -2.80
C TRP A 95 10.48 -20.57 -1.35
N TRP A 96 9.78 -21.46 -0.65
CA TRP A 96 9.46 -21.30 0.76
C TRP A 96 10.73 -21.10 1.58
N ASN A 97 11.76 -21.92 1.35
CA ASN A 97 13.07 -21.74 1.99
C ASN A 97 13.67 -20.36 1.72
N ALA A 98 13.55 -19.82 0.51
CA ALA A 98 14.00 -18.47 0.20
C ALA A 98 13.12 -17.38 0.85
N TYR A 99 11.80 -17.49 0.72
CA TYR A 99 10.77 -16.57 1.24
C TYR A 99 10.88 -16.40 2.76
N ARG A 100 11.21 -17.47 3.50
CA ARG A 100 11.50 -17.39 4.94
C ARG A 100 12.58 -16.36 5.28
N GLY A 101 13.51 -16.06 4.37
CA GLY A 101 14.48 -14.99 4.54
C GLY A 101 13.83 -13.61 4.83
N ALA A 102 12.65 -13.34 4.29
CA ALA A 102 11.90 -12.11 4.56
C ALA A 102 11.23 -12.12 5.94
N ILE A 103 10.75 -13.28 6.39
CA ILE A 103 10.16 -13.48 7.73
C ILE A 103 11.25 -13.40 8.80
N ASP A 104 12.35 -14.12 8.58
CA ASP A 104 13.49 -14.18 9.49
C ASP A 104 14.23 -12.85 9.57
N ALA A 105 14.27 -12.07 8.49
CA ALA A 105 14.79 -10.71 8.51
C ALA A 105 13.97 -9.83 9.46
N ALA A 106 12.65 -9.84 9.31
CA ALA A 106 11.75 -9.06 10.16
C ALA A 106 11.85 -9.48 11.64
N THR A 107 11.70 -10.76 11.94
CA THR A 107 11.70 -11.22 13.34
C THR A 107 13.06 -11.05 14.04
N ALA A 108 14.18 -11.17 13.31
CA ALA A 108 15.51 -10.93 13.87
C ALA A 108 15.76 -9.47 14.29
N ARG A 109 15.04 -8.50 13.69
CA ARG A 109 15.04 -7.08 14.12
C ARG A 109 13.93 -6.74 15.12
N GLY A 110 13.23 -7.74 15.65
CA GLY A 110 12.11 -7.55 16.57
C GLY A 110 10.83 -7.04 15.93
N PHE A 111 10.72 -7.07 14.59
CA PHE A 111 9.44 -6.77 13.94
C PHE A 111 8.45 -7.90 14.19
N LYS A 112 7.18 -7.53 14.30
CA LYS A 112 6.07 -8.48 14.19
C LYS A 112 5.86 -8.86 12.73
N VAL A 113 5.51 -10.11 12.49
CA VAL A 113 5.16 -10.62 11.15
C VAL A 113 3.75 -11.17 11.21
N ILE A 114 2.84 -10.61 10.42
CA ILE A 114 1.51 -11.20 10.19
C ILE A 114 1.59 -12.02 8.91
N LEU A 115 1.50 -13.33 9.02
CA LEU A 115 1.38 -14.23 7.87
C LEU A 115 -0.10 -14.39 7.53
N ALA A 116 -0.51 -13.92 6.36
CA ALA A 116 -1.90 -13.92 5.92
C ALA A 116 -2.10 -14.85 4.74
N TYR A 117 -3.02 -15.82 4.87
CA TYR A 117 -3.37 -16.68 3.74
C TYR A 117 -4.15 -15.89 2.69
N TRP A 118 -3.56 -15.74 1.52
CA TRP A 118 -4.20 -15.28 0.31
C TRP A 118 -4.79 -16.45 -0.45
N GLU A 119 -5.94 -16.25 -1.06
CA GLU A 119 -6.59 -17.33 -1.81
C GLU A 119 -5.70 -17.83 -2.97
N ASP A 120 -5.84 -19.11 -3.32
CA ASP A 120 -5.14 -19.74 -4.44
C ASP A 120 -5.77 -19.28 -5.79
N GLY A 121 -5.74 -17.97 -6.02
CA GLY A 121 -6.28 -17.29 -7.20
C GLY A 121 -7.76 -16.91 -7.10
N ALA A 122 -8.16 -15.91 -7.91
CA ALA A 122 -9.53 -15.37 -7.95
C ALA A 122 -10.64 -16.41 -8.19
N ALA A 123 -10.31 -17.54 -8.83
CA ALA A 123 -11.28 -18.63 -9.05
C ALA A 123 -11.78 -19.25 -7.73
N SER A 124 -11.05 -19.05 -6.64
CA SER A 124 -11.45 -19.47 -5.29
C SER A 124 -12.64 -18.68 -4.75
N GLY A 125 -12.90 -17.48 -5.26
CA GLY A 125 -14.08 -16.67 -4.94
C GLY A 125 -14.19 -16.31 -3.47
N GLY A 126 -13.08 -16.11 -2.77
CA GLY A 126 -13.03 -15.85 -1.34
C GLY A 126 -13.34 -17.08 -0.49
N ARG A 127 -13.08 -18.29 -1.00
CA ARG A 127 -13.23 -19.58 -0.28
C ARG A 127 -11.96 -20.42 -0.33
N ILE A 128 -11.78 -21.25 0.70
CA ILE A 128 -10.79 -22.32 0.68
C ILE A 128 -11.34 -23.46 -0.18
N THR A 129 -10.78 -23.64 -1.37
CA THR A 129 -11.21 -24.66 -2.34
C THR A 129 -10.51 -26.00 -2.16
N ASN A 130 -9.31 -26.01 -1.55
CA ASN A 130 -8.56 -27.21 -1.20
C ASN A 130 -8.16 -27.22 0.28
N LEU A 131 -9.06 -27.73 1.13
CA LEU A 131 -8.87 -27.74 2.58
C LEU A 131 -7.65 -28.57 3.02
N ALA A 132 -7.32 -29.65 2.32
CA ALA A 132 -6.16 -30.50 2.65
C ALA A 132 -4.84 -29.78 2.39
N ALA A 133 -4.70 -29.11 1.24
CA ALA A 133 -3.52 -28.30 0.93
C ALA A 133 -3.39 -27.11 1.88
N TRP A 134 -4.50 -26.45 2.19
CA TRP A 134 -4.55 -25.34 3.14
C TRP A 134 -4.14 -25.75 4.56
N ASN A 135 -4.63 -26.89 5.06
CA ASN A 135 -4.19 -27.43 6.35
C ASN A 135 -2.72 -27.84 6.33
N THR A 136 -2.24 -28.44 5.25
CA THR A 136 -0.81 -28.81 5.11
C THR A 136 0.09 -27.57 5.14
N MET A 137 -0.30 -26.51 4.43
CA MET A 137 0.38 -25.21 4.45
C MET A 137 0.43 -24.65 5.88
N TRP A 138 -0.72 -24.56 6.56
CA TRP A 138 -0.76 -24.02 7.91
C TRP A 138 0.02 -24.86 8.92
N SER A 139 -0.03 -26.20 8.83
CA SER A 139 0.79 -27.08 9.67
C SER A 139 2.29 -26.85 9.47
N SER A 140 2.74 -26.61 8.23
CA SER A 140 4.13 -26.26 7.93
C SER A 140 4.52 -24.92 8.56
N VAL A 141 3.65 -23.91 8.43
CA VAL A 141 3.87 -22.56 8.95
C VAL A 141 3.88 -22.53 10.48
N THR A 142 2.92 -23.18 11.14
CA THR A 142 2.83 -23.23 12.60
C THR A 142 3.91 -24.11 13.22
N SER A 143 4.32 -25.21 12.57
CA SER A 143 5.49 -25.98 12.99
C SER A 143 6.78 -25.17 12.92
N THR A 144 6.94 -24.35 11.88
CA THR A 144 8.15 -23.53 11.68
C THR A 144 8.21 -22.33 12.63
N TYR A 145 7.10 -21.61 12.81
CA TYR A 145 7.08 -20.31 13.49
C TYR A 145 6.23 -20.27 14.76
N GLY A 146 5.64 -21.39 15.17
CA GLY A 146 4.74 -21.46 16.31
C GLY A 146 5.39 -20.98 17.62
N THR A 147 6.69 -21.21 17.81
CA THR A 147 7.41 -20.75 19.01
C THR A 147 7.94 -19.32 18.91
N ASN A 148 7.91 -18.69 17.72
CA ASN A 148 8.40 -17.33 17.53
C ASN A 148 7.32 -16.32 17.96
N SER A 149 7.53 -15.64 19.08
CA SER A 149 6.58 -14.69 19.66
C SER A 149 6.25 -13.49 18.78
N ASN A 150 7.07 -13.20 17.77
CA ASN A 150 6.84 -12.12 16.82
C ASN A 150 6.01 -12.53 15.60
N VAL A 151 5.73 -13.82 15.40
CA VAL A 151 4.92 -14.29 14.26
C VAL A 151 3.46 -14.48 14.67
N TYR A 152 2.59 -13.87 13.87
CA TYR A 152 1.14 -13.86 13.97
C TYR A 152 0.53 -14.52 12.74
N PHE A 153 -0.64 -15.12 12.92
CA PHE A 153 -1.29 -16.00 11.94
C PHE A 153 -2.67 -15.46 11.61
N GLU A 154 -2.90 -15.13 10.35
CA GLU A 154 -4.20 -14.72 9.83
C GLU A 154 -4.71 -15.83 8.90
N PRO A 155 -5.62 -16.71 9.38
CA PRO A 155 -6.00 -17.95 8.69
C PRO A 155 -6.50 -17.75 7.27
N MET A 156 -7.14 -16.61 7.01
CA MET A 156 -7.63 -16.23 5.69
C MET A 156 -7.76 -14.72 5.56
N ASN A 157 -7.21 -14.20 4.47
CA ASN A 157 -7.45 -12.86 3.97
C ASN A 157 -8.83 -12.83 3.28
N GLU A 158 -9.68 -11.88 3.67
CA GLU A 158 -10.93 -11.55 2.97
C GLU A 158 -11.84 -12.77 2.66
N PRO A 159 -12.49 -13.37 3.68
CA PRO A 159 -13.37 -14.55 3.52
C PRO A 159 -14.73 -14.21 2.87
N HIS A 160 -14.73 -13.44 1.78
CA HIS A 160 -15.92 -12.84 1.18
C HIS A 160 -16.83 -13.85 0.45
N GLY A 161 -16.33 -15.05 0.18
CA GLY A 161 -17.10 -16.14 -0.41
C GLY A 161 -17.94 -16.92 0.60
N TYR A 162 -17.80 -16.64 1.89
CA TYR A 162 -18.53 -17.31 2.96
C TYR A 162 -19.68 -16.44 3.50
N THR A 163 -20.78 -17.07 3.87
CA THR A 163 -21.72 -16.45 4.82
C THR A 163 -21.03 -16.26 6.17
N SER A 164 -21.57 -15.36 7.00
CA SER A 164 -21.04 -15.12 8.35
C SER A 164 -20.94 -16.40 9.20
N ALA A 165 -21.95 -17.26 9.16
CA ALA A 165 -21.94 -18.52 9.90
C ALA A 165 -20.86 -19.49 9.40
N GLU A 166 -20.80 -19.72 8.09
CA GLU A 166 -19.78 -20.61 7.50
C GLU A 166 -18.36 -20.13 7.80
N TRP A 167 -18.10 -18.82 7.69
CA TRP A 167 -16.77 -18.28 7.97
C TRP A 167 -16.36 -18.53 9.42
N ARG A 168 -17.25 -18.28 10.38
CA ARG A 168 -16.95 -18.55 11.80
C ARG A 168 -16.70 -20.03 12.06
N ASP A 169 -17.40 -20.93 11.38
CA ASP A 169 -17.15 -22.36 11.54
C ASP A 169 -15.81 -22.79 10.92
N VAL A 170 -15.44 -22.25 9.75
CA VAL A 170 -14.12 -22.46 9.14
C VAL A 170 -13.00 -21.94 10.06
N ALA A 171 -13.13 -20.72 10.58
CA ALA A 171 -12.16 -20.11 11.48
C ALA A 171 -12.04 -20.88 12.81
N ALA A 172 -13.16 -21.33 13.38
CA ALA A 172 -13.16 -22.14 14.60
C ALA A 172 -12.52 -23.52 14.37
N ASN A 173 -12.75 -24.13 13.21
CA ASN A 173 -12.10 -25.40 12.84
C ASN A 173 -10.58 -25.23 12.68
N TRP A 174 -10.12 -24.13 12.10
CA TRP A 174 -8.69 -23.82 12.03
C TRP A 174 -8.08 -23.70 13.43
N LEU A 175 -8.76 -22.98 14.33
CA LEU A 175 -8.33 -22.90 15.73
C LEU A 175 -8.28 -24.30 16.34
N SER A 176 -9.32 -25.12 16.23
CA SER A 176 -9.28 -26.47 16.80
C SER A 176 -8.13 -27.34 16.26
N TYR A 177 -7.74 -27.16 15.00
CA TYR A 177 -6.71 -27.97 14.34
C TYR A 177 -5.28 -27.48 14.64
N HIS A 178 -5.06 -26.16 14.74
CA HIS A 178 -3.72 -25.55 14.81
C HIS A 178 -3.39 -24.86 16.16
N TYR A 179 -4.38 -24.66 17.04
CA TYR A 179 -4.24 -23.80 18.23
C TYR A 179 -3.48 -24.41 19.41
N SER A 180 -3.16 -25.70 19.40
CA SER A 180 -2.21 -26.22 20.41
C SER A 180 -0.84 -25.50 20.38
N ALA A 181 -0.58 -24.67 19.35
CA ALA A 181 0.67 -23.94 19.20
C ALA A 181 0.68 -22.43 19.62
N VAL A 182 -0.40 -21.63 19.49
CA VAL A 182 -0.23 -20.13 19.42
C VAL A 182 -1.38 -19.20 19.95
N PRO A 183 -1.91 -19.37 21.17
CA PRO A 183 -2.90 -18.45 21.76
C PRO A 183 -2.46 -16.97 21.72
N GLY A 184 -3.40 -16.05 21.46
CA GLY A 184 -3.13 -14.60 21.42
C GLY A 184 -2.37 -14.06 20.20
N ARG A 185 -1.96 -14.93 19.26
CA ARG A 185 -1.26 -14.54 18.02
C ARG A 185 -2.01 -14.88 16.74
N VAL A 186 -3.29 -15.19 16.86
CA VAL A 186 -4.18 -15.44 15.71
C VAL A 186 -5.03 -14.21 15.45
N LEU A 187 -5.09 -13.74 14.21
CA LEU A 187 -5.98 -12.67 13.75
C LEU A 187 -7.11 -13.27 12.93
N ILE A 188 -8.30 -13.41 13.52
CA ILE A 188 -9.48 -13.90 12.79
C ILE A 188 -10.05 -12.74 11.97
N GLY A 189 -10.12 -12.91 10.65
CA GLY A 189 -10.72 -11.92 9.76
C GLY A 189 -12.19 -11.66 10.08
N GLY A 190 -12.64 -10.44 9.82
CA GLY A 190 -14.07 -10.11 9.81
C GLY A 190 -14.82 -10.86 8.72
N THR A 191 -16.14 -10.65 8.65
CA THR A 191 -16.97 -11.20 7.57
C THR A 191 -16.82 -10.38 6.28
N GLY A 192 -17.21 -10.96 5.14
CA GLY A 192 -17.03 -10.33 3.83
C GLY A 192 -15.55 -10.19 3.49
N TYR A 193 -15.14 -9.03 2.98
CA TYR A 193 -13.72 -8.70 2.77
C TYR A 193 -13.00 -8.34 4.09
N SER A 194 -13.26 -9.07 5.18
CA SER A 194 -12.75 -8.74 6.53
C SER A 194 -13.23 -7.40 7.08
N GLN A 195 -14.37 -6.90 6.59
CA GLN A 195 -14.82 -5.51 6.79
C GLN A 195 -15.87 -5.33 7.89
N ASP A 196 -16.31 -6.41 8.54
CA ASP A 196 -17.28 -6.37 9.63
C ASP A 196 -16.93 -7.39 10.70
N LEU A 197 -16.58 -6.91 11.89
CA LEU A 197 -16.16 -7.72 13.01
C LEU A 197 -17.32 -8.14 13.92
N ARG A 198 -18.51 -7.56 13.79
CA ARG A 198 -19.56 -7.70 14.82
C ARG A 198 -19.92 -9.15 15.12
N ASP A 199 -20.10 -9.96 14.09
CA ASP A 199 -20.47 -11.37 14.27
C ASP A 199 -19.30 -12.22 14.82
N VAL A 200 -18.08 -11.95 14.36
CA VAL A 200 -16.87 -12.63 14.85
C VAL A 200 -16.59 -12.24 16.31
N CYS A 201 -16.81 -10.98 16.65
CA CYS A 201 -16.67 -10.45 18.00
C CYS A 201 -17.57 -11.14 19.01
N ASN A 202 -18.84 -11.37 18.62
CA ASN A 202 -19.86 -11.95 19.49
C ASN A 202 -19.73 -13.48 19.63
N ASP A 203 -18.82 -14.11 18.88
CA ASP A 203 -18.61 -15.55 18.92
C ASP A 203 -17.50 -15.90 19.92
N SER A 204 -17.90 -16.47 21.06
CA SER A 204 -17.00 -16.79 22.17
C SER A 204 -15.82 -17.70 21.82
N ARG A 205 -15.91 -18.45 20.70
CA ARG A 205 -14.80 -19.27 20.18
C ARG A 205 -13.56 -18.44 19.83
N PHE A 206 -13.74 -17.14 19.57
CA PHE A 206 -12.68 -16.20 19.20
C PHE A 206 -12.27 -15.25 20.33
N ASN A 207 -12.67 -15.53 21.58
CA ASN A 207 -12.33 -14.67 22.70
C ASN A 207 -10.80 -14.53 22.87
N ALA A 208 -10.05 -15.62 22.71
CA ALA A 208 -8.60 -15.64 22.91
C ALA A 208 -7.77 -15.18 21.68
N THR A 209 -8.42 -14.63 20.65
CA THR A 209 -7.75 -14.18 19.41
C THR A 209 -7.77 -12.66 19.29
N LEU A 210 -6.87 -12.15 18.44
CA LEU A 210 -7.00 -10.84 17.83
C LEU A 210 -7.94 -10.94 16.61
N LEU A 211 -8.31 -9.78 16.05
CA LEU A 211 -9.20 -9.69 14.90
C LEU A 211 -8.54 -8.89 13.77
N SER A 212 -8.62 -9.42 12.55
CA SER A 212 -8.19 -8.77 11.31
C SER A 212 -9.35 -7.93 10.77
N PHE A 213 -9.12 -6.64 10.52
CA PHE A 213 -10.12 -5.70 10.04
C PHE A 213 -9.63 -4.94 8.81
N HIS A 214 -10.41 -4.97 7.75
CA HIS A 214 -10.12 -4.26 6.51
C HIS A 214 -11.11 -3.12 6.31
N HIS A 215 -10.64 -1.97 5.82
CA HIS A 215 -11.56 -0.92 5.40
C HIS A 215 -10.98 -0.05 4.28
N TYR A 216 -11.70 0.00 3.15
CA TYR A 216 -11.33 0.78 1.97
C TYR A 216 -12.45 1.69 1.52
N ALA A 217 -12.10 2.91 1.08
CA ALA A 217 -13.09 3.87 0.59
C ALA A 217 -13.81 3.38 -0.68
N PHE A 218 -13.13 2.62 -1.55
CA PHE A 218 -13.65 2.21 -2.86
C PHE A 218 -14.70 1.09 -2.80
N PHE A 219 -14.94 0.48 -1.65
CA PHE A 219 -16.04 -0.48 -1.47
C PHE A 219 -17.39 0.19 -1.22
N TYR A 220 -17.41 1.50 -1.02
CA TYR A 220 -18.60 2.24 -0.62
C TYR A 220 -18.81 3.47 -1.50
N SER A 221 -20.03 4.00 -1.49
CA SER A 221 -20.30 5.32 -2.04
C SER A 221 -19.49 6.39 -1.29
N ALA A 222 -19.28 7.54 -1.93
CA ALA A 222 -18.54 8.62 -1.30
C ALA A 222 -19.22 9.09 -0.01
N MET A 223 -18.43 9.27 1.05
CA MET A 223 -18.92 9.64 2.39
C MET A 223 -18.29 10.96 2.85
N THR A 224 -18.97 11.60 3.82
CA THR A 224 -18.34 12.65 4.63
C THR A 224 -17.33 12.03 5.59
N TYR A 225 -16.45 12.84 6.18
CA TYR A 225 -15.52 12.40 7.21
C TYR A 225 -16.24 11.71 8.38
N ASP A 226 -17.29 12.35 8.92
CA ASP A 226 -18.06 11.80 10.06
C ASP A 226 -18.83 10.53 9.69
N ALA A 227 -19.34 10.44 8.45
CA ALA A 227 -19.97 9.22 7.96
C ALA A 227 -18.96 8.07 7.89
N PHE A 228 -17.74 8.30 7.40
CA PHE A 228 -16.69 7.27 7.46
C PHE A 228 -16.35 6.88 8.90
N ARG A 229 -16.20 7.85 9.80
CA ARG A 229 -15.93 7.58 11.23
C ARG A 229 -16.98 6.65 11.83
N SER A 230 -18.25 7.00 11.64
CA SER A 230 -19.39 6.22 12.13
C SER A 230 -19.45 4.84 11.49
N HIS A 231 -19.24 4.74 10.18
CA HIS A 231 -19.25 3.48 9.45
C HIS A 231 -18.17 2.52 9.97
N ILE A 232 -16.93 3.00 10.10
CA ILE A 232 -15.81 2.19 10.61
C ILE A 232 -16.09 1.73 12.05
N GLN A 233 -16.49 2.65 12.95
CA GLN A 233 -16.77 2.31 14.35
C GLN A 233 -17.90 1.27 14.47
N THR A 234 -18.94 1.40 13.66
CA THR A 234 -20.06 0.44 13.64
C THR A 234 -19.59 -0.96 13.28
N ARG A 235 -18.72 -1.09 12.27
CA ARG A 235 -18.20 -2.38 11.79
C ARG A 235 -17.19 -3.02 12.76
N LEU A 236 -16.50 -2.22 13.57
CA LEU A 236 -15.66 -2.73 14.66
C LEU A 236 -16.49 -3.33 15.81
N GLY A 237 -17.75 -2.94 15.96
CA GLY A 237 -18.59 -3.39 17.07
C GLY A 237 -17.94 -3.08 18.43
N ASN A 238 -18.01 -4.03 19.36
CA ASN A 238 -17.46 -3.93 20.71
C ASN A 238 -16.07 -4.59 20.86
N CYS A 239 -15.36 -4.89 19.76
CA CYS A 239 -14.01 -5.51 19.80
C CYS A 239 -12.88 -4.63 19.27
N ALA A 240 -13.07 -3.31 19.20
CA ALA A 240 -11.99 -2.42 18.76
C ALA A 240 -10.69 -2.65 19.56
N SER A 241 -10.79 -2.98 20.85
CA SER A 241 -9.65 -3.34 21.72
C SER A 241 -8.89 -4.62 21.35
N ARG A 242 -9.42 -5.44 20.45
CA ARG A 242 -8.78 -6.67 19.93
C ARG A 242 -8.53 -6.61 18.43
N ALA A 243 -8.98 -5.54 17.79
CA ALA A 243 -8.88 -5.36 16.35
C ALA A 243 -7.51 -4.78 15.98
N VAL A 244 -6.96 -5.32 14.90
CA VAL A 244 -5.86 -4.75 14.14
C VAL A 244 -6.42 -4.40 12.78
N ALA A 245 -6.22 -3.16 12.34
CA ALA A 245 -6.56 -2.76 10.97
C ALA A 245 -5.54 -3.36 10.00
N THR A 246 -5.70 -4.64 9.66
CA THR A 246 -4.78 -5.44 8.86
C THR A 246 -4.73 -4.99 7.40
N GLU A 247 -5.76 -4.29 6.93
CA GLU A 247 -5.69 -3.58 5.66
C GLU A 247 -6.53 -2.31 5.64
N PHE A 248 -5.92 -1.22 5.21
CA PHE A 248 -6.59 0.01 4.82
C PHE A 248 -5.61 0.81 3.96
N GLY A 249 -6.11 1.63 3.05
CA GLY A 249 -5.21 2.37 2.18
C GLY A 249 -5.88 3.45 1.36
N GLY A 250 -5.03 4.21 0.67
CA GLY A 250 -5.42 5.30 -0.23
C GLY A 250 -4.38 5.53 -1.33
N PRO A 251 -4.67 6.38 -2.33
CA PRO A 251 -3.72 6.72 -3.37
C PRO A 251 -2.55 7.57 -2.85
N MET A 252 -1.32 7.08 -2.93
CA MET A 252 -0.14 7.81 -2.42
C MET A 252 0.69 8.49 -3.52
N SER A 253 0.39 8.23 -4.79
CA SER A 253 1.11 8.80 -5.96
C SER A 253 0.33 9.88 -6.73
N THR A 254 -0.78 10.37 -6.16
CA THR A 254 -1.69 11.31 -6.83
C THR A 254 -1.57 12.74 -6.32
N GLY A 255 -0.69 12.99 -5.34
CA GLY A 255 -0.52 14.31 -4.73
C GLY A 255 -1.64 14.70 -3.75
N LEU A 256 -2.53 13.78 -3.36
CA LEU A 256 -3.58 14.05 -2.38
C LEU A 256 -3.00 14.55 -1.04
N ASN A 257 -3.62 15.58 -0.48
CA ASN A 257 -3.23 16.09 0.83
C ASN A 257 -4.09 15.47 1.95
N TYR A 258 -3.56 14.45 2.61
CA TYR A 258 -4.24 13.77 3.72
C TYR A 258 -4.27 14.60 5.02
N ALA A 259 -3.55 15.73 5.08
CA ALA A 259 -3.60 16.67 6.20
C ALA A 259 -4.78 17.66 6.10
N ASP A 260 -5.44 17.78 4.95
CA ASP A 260 -6.53 18.75 4.76
C ASP A 260 -7.84 18.31 5.45
N PRO A 261 -8.30 18.99 6.53
CA PRO A 261 -9.57 18.68 7.17
C PRO A 261 -10.79 19.04 6.33
N ASN A 262 -10.66 19.95 5.36
CA ASN A 262 -11.75 20.47 4.55
C ASN A 262 -11.87 19.78 3.18
N SER A 263 -10.98 18.81 2.91
CA SER A 263 -10.95 18.13 1.63
C SER A 263 -12.29 17.49 1.28
N THR A 264 -12.68 17.64 0.01
CA THR A 264 -13.83 16.97 -0.58
C THR A 264 -13.50 15.61 -1.18
N ASP A 265 -12.23 15.25 -1.24
CA ASP A 265 -11.77 13.98 -1.78
C ASP A 265 -12.14 12.81 -0.85
N ASN A 266 -12.69 11.75 -1.45
CA ASN A 266 -13.21 10.60 -0.71
C ASN A 266 -12.10 9.80 0.00
N PHE A 267 -10.92 9.66 -0.62
CA PHE A 267 -9.79 8.96 -0.01
C PHE A 267 -9.16 9.79 1.10
N VAL A 268 -9.07 11.11 0.93
CA VAL A 268 -8.59 12.00 2.00
C VAL A 268 -9.48 11.87 3.22
N ARG A 269 -10.80 11.97 3.06
CA ARG A 269 -11.76 11.80 4.16
C ARG A 269 -11.65 10.42 4.81
N HIS A 270 -11.55 9.35 4.01
CA HIS A 270 -11.42 7.98 4.52
C HIS A 270 -10.15 7.76 5.32
N ILE A 271 -8.97 8.09 4.80
CA ILE A 271 -7.69 7.91 5.53
C ILE A 271 -7.68 8.75 6.80
N ARG A 272 -8.22 9.97 6.74
CA ARG A 272 -8.37 10.81 7.93
C ARG A 272 -9.29 10.18 8.98
N ALA A 273 -10.43 9.63 8.56
CA ALA A 273 -11.38 8.98 9.44
C ALA A 273 -10.82 7.69 10.04
N MET A 274 -10.18 6.85 9.22
CA MET A 274 -9.56 5.60 9.64
C MET A 274 -8.47 5.83 10.68
N ALA A 275 -7.55 6.76 10.41
CA ALA A 275 -6.50 7.12 11.37
C ALA A 275 -7.08 7.63 12.70
N GLN A 276 -8.15 8.43 12.65
CA GLN A 276 -8.79 8.92 13.88
C GLN A 276 -9.50 7.79 14.65
N VAL A 277 -10.19 6.88 13.97
CA VAL A 277 -10.82 5.72 14.61
C VAL A 277 -9.77 4.81 15.24
N MET A 278 -8.66 4.55 14.54
CA MET A 278 -7.55 3.78 15.12
C MET A 278 -7.01 4.45 16.38
N ARG A 279 -6.76 5.77 16.33
CA ARG A 279 -6.23 6.51 17.47
C ARG A 279 -7.18 6.49 18.67
N ASP A 280 -8.45 6.78 18.46
CA ASP A 280 -9.46 6.85 19.54
C ASP A 280 -9.67 5.49 20.22
N ASN A 281 -9.51 4.40 19.45
CA ASN A 281 -9.62 3.03 19.97
C ASN A 281 -8.27 2.40 20.35
N GLN A 282 -7.17 3.15 20.29
CA GLN A 282 -5.81 2.65 20.54
C GLN A 282 -5.44 1.41 19.69
N MET A 283 -5.86 1.40 18.42
CA MET A 283 -5.60 0.33 17.48
C MET A 283 -4.31 0.56 16.71
N GLY A 284 -3.61 -0.54 16.40
CA GLY A 284 -2.59 -0.58 15.38
C GLY A 284 -3.15 -1.04 14.04
N GLY A 285 -2.32 -1.05 13.02
CA GLY A 285 -2.74 -1.49 11.69
C GLY A 285 -1.60 -1.53 10.69
N THR A 286 -1.85 -2.24 9.59
CA THR A 286 -0.95 -2.41 8.46
C THR A 286 -1.51 -1.69 7.24
N TYR A 287 -0.82 -0.62 6.81
CA TYR A 287 -1.21 0.10 5.60
C TYR A 287 -1.08 -0.80 4.37
N TRP A 288 -2.09 -0.81 3.53
CA TRP A 288 -2.11 -1.55 2.27
C TRP A 288 -2.02 -0.62 1.05
N PRO A 289 -1.07 -0.88 0.14
CA PRO A 289 0.15 -1.65 0.27
C PRO A 289 1.32 -0.74 0.70
N ALA A 290 2.34 -1.28 1.33
CA ALA A 290 3.63 -0.59 1.41
C ALA A 290 4.33 -0.65 0.04
N LEU A 291 4.33 -1.84 -0.56
CA LEU A 291 4.81 -2.18 -1.89
C LEU A 291 3.91 -3.27 -2.48
N GLY A 292 3.76 -3.28 -3.80
CA GLY A 292 3.24 -4.42 -4.55
C GLY A 292 1.73 -4.49 -4.68
N GLY A 293 0.94 -3.45 -4.44
CA GLY A 293 -0.51 -3.52 -4.65
C GLY A 293 -0.94 -3.29 -6.09
N LYS A 294 -2.04 -2.55 -6.27
CA LYS A 294 -2.82 -2.49 -7.52
C LYS A 294 -2.02 -1.79 -8.63
N PRO A 295 -1.48 -2.51 -9.62
CA PRO A 295 -1.04 -1.87 -10.83
C PRO A 295 -2.32 -1.32 -11.48
N GLY A 296 -2.36 -0.02 -11.77
CA GLY A 296 -3.34 0.45 -12.74
C GLY A 296 -3.11 -0.23 -14.10
N THR A 297 -3.77 0.24 -15.15
CA THR A 297 -3.57 -0.21 -16.55
C THR A 297 -2.15 -0.04 -17.12
N ILE A 298 -1.15 0.30 -16.30
CA ILE A 298 0.14 0.88 -16.69
C ILE A 298 1.36 0.38 -15.88
N GLY A 299 1.23 -0.70 -15.10
CA GLY A 299 2.39 -1.45 -14.59
C GLY A 299 3.13 -0.88 -13.37
N TYR A 300 2.51 0.00 -12.57
CA TYR A 300 3.01 0.34 -11.22
C TYR A 300 1.88 0.61 -10.22
N ASP A 301 2.20 0.42 -8.95
CA ASP A 301 1.29 0.56 -7.80
C ASP A 301 1.10 2.04 -7.40
N TRP A 302 -0.06 2.60 -7.74
CA TRP A 302 -0.44 3.98 -7.44
C TRP A 302 -0.87 4.20 -5.98
N TYR A 303 -1.07 3.11 -5.24
CA TYR A 303 -1.57 3.04 -3.87
C TYR A 303 -0.44 2.91 -2.83
N SER A 304 0.72 2.36 -3.25
CA SER A 304 1.91 2.14 -2.40
C SER A 304 2.35 3.35 -1.59
N MET A 305 2.56 3.14 -0.28
CA MET A 305 3.21 4.16 0.57
C MET A 305 4.62 4.51 0.07
N PHE A 306 5.35 3.53 -0.46
CA PHE A 306 6.74 3.69 -0.85
C PHE A 306 6.95 3.55 -2.37
N SER A 307 7.88 4.34 -2.89
CA SER A 307 8.51 4.07 -4.18
C SER A 307 9.74 3.19 -3.97
N LEU A 308 9.83 2.08 -4.71
CA LEU A 308 11.02 1.22 -4.74
C LEU A 308 12.01 1.70 -5.80
N SER A 309 13.29 1.75 -5.42
CA SER A 309 14.43 2.04 -6.30
C SER A 309 15.62 1.13 -5.97
N GLY A 310 16.69 1.21 -6.78
CA GLY A 310 17.87 0.37 -6.61
C GLY A 310 17.80 -0.95 -7.39
N SER A 311 18.77 -1.83 -7.15
CA SER A 311 18.90 -3.11 -7.85
C SER A 311 19.70 -4.13 -7.04
N GLY A 312 19.54 -5.42 -7.36
CA GLY A 312 20.22 -6.47 -6.60
C GLY A 312 19.76 -6.46 -5.14
N THR A 313 20.71 -6.46 -4.20
CA THR A 313 20.43 -6.33 -2.75
C THR A 313 20.39 -4.90 -2.26
N ASP A 314 20.79 -3.93 -3.11
CA ASP A 314 20.87 -2.52 -2.78
C ASP A 314 19.55 -1.84 -3.17
N LEU A 315 18.49 -2.17 -2.43
CA LEU A 315 17.15 -1.60 -2.62
C LEU A 315 16.95 -0.42 -1.68
N ASN A 316 16.16 0.57 -2.12
CA ASN A 316 15.83 1.74 -1.32
C ASN A 316 14.35 2.13 -1.46
N LEU A 317 13.75 2.55 -0.35
CA LEU A 317 12.38 3.04 -0.26
C LEU A 317 12.30 4.53 0.06
N THR A 318 11.52 5.24 -0.76
CA THR A 318 11.15 6.64 -0.51
C THR A 318 9.65 6.76 -0.29
N VAL A 319 9.23 7.48 0.75
CA VAL A 319 7.82 7.79 1.01
C VAL A 319 7.25 8.63 -0.14
N ARG A 320 6.15 8.19 -0.75
CA ARG A 320 5.52 8.90 -1.87
C ARG A 320 4.70 10.11 -1.42
N ASN A 321 4.05 10.01 -0.26
CA ASN A 321 3.15 11.03 0.25
C ASN A 321 3.35 11.24 1.75
N THR A 322 4.08 12.31 2.09
CA THR A 322 4.37 12.66 3.48
C THR A 322 3.10 12.93 4.30
N SER A 323 2.07 13.56 3.71
CA SER A 323 0.81 13.81 4.43
C SER A 323 0.07 12.50 4.74
N GLY A 324 0.09 11.53 3.83
CA GLY A 324 -0.47 10.19 4.03
C GLY A 324 0.32 9.42 5.09
N ALA A 325 1.65 9.42 4.99
CA ALA A 325 2.53 8.79 5.98
C ALA A 325 2.31 9.35 7.39
N ASN A 326 2.21 10.68 7.53
CA ASN A 326 1.93 11.32 8.82
C ASN A 326 0.55 10.94 9.35
N ARG A 327 -0.46 10.81 8.48
CA ARG A 327 -1.80 10.40 8.91
C ARG A 327 -1.84 8.95 9.39
N VAL A 328 -1.10 8.05 8.76
CA VAL A 328 -0.93 6.67 9.25
C VAL A 328 -0.22 6.67 10.61
N ARG A 329 0.88 7.41 10.76
CA ARG A 329 1.60 7.54 12.04
C ARG A 329 0.75 8.16 13.15
N TYR A 330 -0.09 9.15 12.83
CA TYR A 330 -1.09 9.70 13.73
C TYR A 330 -2.06 8.61 14.23
N GLY A 331 -2.51 7.72 13.34
CA GLY A 331 -3.33 6.57 13.69
C GLY A 331 -2.64 5.62 14.67
N TRP A 332 -1.32 5.45 14.54
CA TRP A 332 -0.50 4.66 15.48
C TRP A 332 -0.16 5.38 16.80
N GLY A 333 -0.70 6.57 17.03
CA GLY A 333 -0.54 7.31 18.28
C GLY A 333 0.57 8.36 18.28
N ASP A 334 1.34 8.54 17.19
CA ASP A 334 2.37 9.58 17.14
C ASP A 334 1.74 10.96 17.27
N THR A 335 2.46 11.87 17.94
CA THR A 335 2.25 13.30 17.74
C THR A 335 2.91 13.65 16.42
N VAL A 336 2.10 13.87 15.39
CA VAL A 336 2.59 14.39 14.12
C VAL A 336 2.24 15.86 14.05
N SER A 337 3.20 16.69 13.67
CA SER A 337 2.85 17.95 13.04
C SER A 337 2.20 17.57 11.73
N ASP A 338 0.89 17.80 11.59
CA ASP A 338 0.29 17.85 10.25
C ASP A 338 1.17 18.82 9.48
N PRO A 339 1.90 18.36 8.44
CA PRO A 339 2.66 19.29 7.65
C PRO A 339 1.61 20.26 7.15
N THR A 340 1.87 21.57 7.27
CA THR A 340 1.27 22.52 6.33
C THR A 340 1.27 21.81 4.97
N PRO A 341 0.13 21.77 4.25
CA PRO A 341 -0.04 21.02 3.01
C PRO A 341 1.30 20.94 2.30
N PRO A 342 1.85 19.75 1.96
CA PRO A 342 3.18 19.68 1.35
C PRO A 342 3.20 20.79 0.32
N PRO A 343 4.08 21.81 0.45
CA PRO A 343 3.91 23.03 -0.30
C PRO A 343 3.73 22.57 -1.72
N THR A 344 2.62 22.97 -2.36
CA THR A 344 2.46 22.79 -3.80
C THR A 344 3.58 23.62 -4.39
N THR A 345 4.76 23.00 -4.43
CA THR A 345 6.01 23.66 -4.71
C THR A 345 5.96 23.74 -6.20
N PHE A 346 5.58 24.91 -6.65
CA PHE A 346 5.58 25.18 -8.05
C PHE A 346 6.99 25.54 -8.45
N TYR A 347 7.34 25.08 -9.64
CA TYR A 347 8.62 25.35 -10.22
C TYR A 347 8.39 26.10 -11.52
N ARG A 348 9.20 27.12 -11.74
CA ARG A 348 9.49 27.56 -13.09
C ARG A 348 10.46 26.55 -13.71
N VAL A 349 10.12 26.02 -14.88
CA VAL A 349 10.95 25.08 -15.64
C VAL A 349 11.54 25.81 -16.84
N ASN A 350 12.85 26.02 -16.87
CA ASN A 350 13.50 26.85 -17.90
C ASN A 350 14.28 26.00 -18.89
N VAL A 351 14.16 26.28 -20.17
CA VAL A 351 15.08 25.71 -21.15
C VAL A 351 16.45 26.40 -21.06
N ARG A 352 17.52 25.62 -21.17
CA ARG A 352 18.90 26.08 -20.96
C ARG A 352 19.34 27.11 -22.00
N HIS A 353 19.00 26.93 -23.27
CA HIS A 353 19.54 27.77 -24.35
C HIS A 353 18.93 29.17 -24.40
N SER A 354 17.61 29.30 -24.20
CA SER A 354 16.92 30.61 -24.28
C SER A 354 16.64 31.22 -22.90
N GLY A 355 16.72 30.45 -21.82
CA GLY A 355 16.36 30.87 -20.46
C GLY A 355 14.86 31.04 -20.23
N LYS A 356 14.02 30.81 -21.25
CA LYS A 356 12.56 30.95 -21.21
C LYS A 356 11.90 29.81 -20.45
N ALA A 357 10.72 30.08 -19.90
CA ALA A 357 9.97 29.12 -19.10
C ALA A 357 9.06 28.25 -19.98
N MET A 358 8.84 27.01 -19.57
CA MET A 358 7.76 26.16 -20.07
C MET A 358 6.42 26.79 -19.70
N ASP A 359 5.57 27.00 -20.69
CA ASP A 359 4.40 27.88 -20.65
C ASP A 359 3.22 27.18 -21.32
N VAL A 360 2.06 27.07 -20.64
CA VAL A 360 0.81 26.76 -21.35
C VAL A 360 0.40 28.03 -22.10
N GLN A 361 0.25 27.94 -23.42
CA GLN A 361 -0.03 29.10 -24.26
C GLN A 361 -1.33 29.77 -23.86
N SER A 362 -1.24 31.06 -23.54
CA SER A 362 -2.35 31.88 -23.03
C SER A 362 -2.86 31.34 -21.67
N PRO A 363 -3.76 32.05 -20.96
CA PRO A 363 -4.43 31.49 -19.77
C PRO A 363 -5.48 30.42 -20.17
N ASN A 364 -5.06 29.40 -20.91
CA ASN A 364 -5.92 28.36 -21.44
C ASN A 364 -5.95 27.17 -20.48
N THR A 365 -7.16 26.74 -20.08
CA THR A 365 -7.37 25.58 -19.21
C THR A 365 -7.88 24.34 -19.95
N ASP A 366 -8.01 24.39 -21.27
CA ASP A 366 -8.60 23.31 -22.05
C ASP A 366 -7.61 22.16 -22.28
N ASN A 367 -8.18 20.98 -22.50
CA ASN A 367 -7.43 19.83 -22.98
C ASN A 367 -6.94 20.11 -24.41
N GLY A 368 -5.68 19.81 -24.69
CA GLY A 368 -5.07 20.12 -25.98
C GLY A 368 -4.46 21.51 -26.08
N ALA A 369 -4.54 22.35 -25.04
CA ALA A 369 -3.84 23.63 -25.05
C ALA A 369 -2.33 23.39 -25.14
N ARG A 370 -1.69 24.05 -26.10
CA ARG A 370 -0.28 23.85 -26.44
C ARG A 370 0.64 24.33 -25.32
N VAL A 371 1.72 23.59 -25.10
CA VAL A 371 2.79 23.98 -24.18
C VAL A 371 3.99 24.43 -25.00
N GLY A 372 4.43 25.66 -24.77
CA GLY A 372 5.55 26.29 -25.45
C GLY A 372 6.65 26.75 -24.50
N GLN A 373 7.60 27.52 -25.04
CA GLN A 373 8.44 28.40 -24.24
C GLN A 373 7.93 29.84 -24.30
N TYR A 374 8.03 30.59 -23.21
CA TYR A 374 7.72 32.02 -23.19
C TYR A 374 8.61 32.74 -22.16
N THR A 375 8.81 34.04 -22.36
CA THR A 375 9.45 34.92 -21.38
C THR A 375 8.75 34.80 -20.03
N TYR A 376 9.51 34.46 -18.98
CA TYR A 376 8.91 34.28 -17.66
C TYR A 376 8.35 35.60 -17.12
N ASN A 377 7.06 35.62 -16.78
CA ASN A 377 6.36 36.80 -16.25
C ASN A 377 5.65 36.51 -14.91
N GLY A 378 5.84 35.32 -14.35
CA GLY A 378 5.26 34.94 -13.06
C GLY A 378 3.85 34.37 -13.13
N SER A 379 3.24 34.30 -14.32
CA SER A 379 1.88 33.77 -14.47
C SER A 379 1.75 32.30 -14.06
N ALA A 380 0.59 31.91 -13.54
CA ALA A 380 0.34 30.55 -13.06
C ALA A 380 0.52 29.46 -14.13
N TRP A 381 0.31 29.77 -15.41
CA TRP A 381 0.51 28.83 -16.52
C TRP A 381 1.98 28.61 -16.91
N GLN A 382 2.92 29.27 -16.22
CA GLN A 382 4.37 29.04 -16.33
C GLN A 382 4.93 28.28 -15.12
N GLN A 383 4.05 27.80 -14.25
CA GLN A 383 4.39 27.22 -12.97
C GLN A 383 3.89 25.79 -12.89
N TRP A 384 4.81 24.87 -12.59
CA TRP A 384 4.56 23.44 -12.70
C TRP A 384 4.85 22.75 -11.38
N GLN A 385 3.92 21.93 -10.91
CA GLN A 385 4.16 21.00 -9.82
C GLN A 385 4.73 19.71 -10.39
N PHE A 386 5.79 19.18 -9.78
CA PHE A 386 6.30 17.85 -10.10
C PHE A 386 5.63 16.85 -9.16
N GLN A 387 4.69 16.07 -9.69
CA GLN A 387 4.03 14.99 -8.95
C GLN A 387 4.70 13.65 -9.27
N ASP A 388 5.15 12.93 -8.24
CA ASP A 388 5.78 11.62 -8.43
C ASP A 388 4.80 10.65 -9.11
N ALA A 389 5.23 10.06 -10.21
CA ALA A 389 4.53 9.00 -10.93
C ALA A 389 5.16 7.62 -10.67
N GLY A 390 6.17 7.54 -9.82
CA GLY A 390 6.86 6.33 -9.43
C GLY A 390 7.88 5.82 -10.43
N SER A 391 8.73 4.90 -9.95
CA SER A 391 9.85 4.34 -10.72
C SER A 391 10.77 5.40 -11.33
N GLY A 392 10.91 6.56 -10.67
CA GLY A 392 11.72 7.69 -11.14
C GLY A 392 11.05 8.60 -12.18
N TYR A 393 9.75 8.45 -12.43
CA TYR A 393 8.99 9.29 -13.36
C TYR A 393 8.13 10.34 -12.63
N TRP A 394 7.83 11.43 -13.31
CA TRP A 394 7.08 12.57 -12.79
C TRP A 394 5.98 13.00 -13.77
N ARG A 395 4.85 13.46 -13.23
CA ARG A 395 3.89 14.28 -13.96
C ARG A 395 4.20 15.75 -13.67
N LEU A 396 4.23 16.57 -14.71
CA LEU A 396 4.34 18.02 -14.55
C LEU A 396 2.92 18.60 -14.62
N VAL A 397 2.41 19.10 -13.51
CA VAL A 397 1.04 19.60 -13.38
C VAL A 397 1.03 21.12 -13.36
N SER A 398 0.32 21.72 -14.32
CA SER A 398 0.17 23.17 -14.41
C SER A 398 -0.56 23.71 -13.19
N ARG A 399 0.02 24.73 -12.53
CA ARG A 399 -0.60 25.45 -11.40
C ARG A 399 -1.93 26.06 -11.80
N HIS A 400 -2.04 26.54 -13.04
CA HIS A 400 -3.22 27.24 -13.51
C HIS A 400 -4.43 26.32 -13.69
N SER A 401 -4.23 25.16 -14.33
CA SER A 401 -5.33 24.30 -14.79
C SER A 401 -5.48 23.01 -14.01
N GLY A 402 -4.48 22.62 -13.20
CA GLY A 402 -4.39 21.28 -12.60
C GLY A 402 -4.16 20.15 -13.61
N LYS A 403 -3.85 20.48 -14.87
CA LYS A 403 -3.64 19.52 -15.97
C LYS A 403 -2.16 19.19 -16.16
N CYS A 404 -1.90 18.03 -16.72
CA CYS A 404 -0.56 17.48 -16.88
C CYS A 404 0.04 17.84 -18.24
N LEU A 405 1.35 18.05 -18.29
CA LEU A 405 2.12 18.02 -19.53
C LEU A 405 1.90 16.66 -20.22
N ASP A 406 1.64 16.69 -21.52
CA ASP A 406 1.20 15.54 -22.29
C ASP A 406 1.81 15.59 -23.70
N VAL A 407 2.37 14.47 -24.17
CA VAL A 407 2.71 14.30 -25.59
C VAL A 407 1.45 13.93 -26.37
N ALA A 408 1.05 14.83 -27.28
CA ALA A 408 -0.22 14.75 -27.98
C ALA A 408 -0.45 13.38 -28.63
N SER A 409 -1.66 12.84 -28.41
CA SER A 409 -2.12 11.54 -28.92
C SER A 409 -1.22 10.35 -28.54
N ALA A 410 -0.42 10.47 -27.47
CA ALA A 410 0.60 9.50 -27.08
C ALA A 410 1.55 9.10 -28.23
N SER A 411 1.77 10.01 -29.18
CA SER A 411 2.61 9.76 -30.35
C SER A 411 4.03 9.39 -29.91
N THR A 412 4.68 8.48 -30.64
CA THR A 412 6.10 8.15 -30.48
C THR A 412 6.98 8.80 -31.56
N ALA A 413 6.39 9.56 -32.49
CA ALA A 413 7.09 10.21 -33.58
C ALA A 413 7.86 11.46 -33.14
N ASP A 414 8.96 11.77 -33.83
CA ASP A 414 9.63 13.05 -33.67
C ASP A 414 8.72 14.18 -34.13
N GLY A 415 8.73 15.28 -33.40
CA GLY A 415 7.95 16.47 -33.73
C GLY A 415 6.51 16.46 -33.23
N ALA A 416 6.08 15.44 -32.46
CA ALA A 416 4.79 15.49 -31.78
C ALA A 416 4.77 16.63 -30.76
N GLU A 417 3.68 17.43 -30.77
CA GLU A 417 3.53 18.60 -29.90
C GLU A 417 3.35 18.20 -28.44
N LEU A 418 3.86 19.03 -27.53
CA LEU A 418 3.48 19.00 -26.13
C LEU A 418 2.24 19.87 -25.93
N ILE A 419 1.27 19.31 -25.20
CA ILE A 419 0.03 19.96 -24.79
C ILE A 419 -0.14 19.80 -23.28
N GLN A 420 -1.14 20.46 -22.70
CA GLN A 420 -1.70 20.04 -21.42
C GLN A 420 -2.94 19.18 -21.66
N TYR A 421 -3.17 18.22 -20.79
CA TYR A 421 -4.38 17.41 -20.79
C TYR A 421 -4.75 17.00 -19.36
N THR A 422 -6.02 16.69 -19.10
CA THR A 422 -6.47 16.13 -17.82
C THR A 422 -5.50 15.05 -17.35
N CYS A 423 -4.97 15.23 -16.14
CA CYS A 423 -4.03 14.29 -15.56
C CYS A 423 -4.65 12.90 -15.46
N GLY A 424 -3.93 11.91 -15.98
CA GLY A 424 -4.32 10.52 -15.92
C GLY A 424 -3.11 9.62 -15.70
N THR A 425 -3.25 8.39 -16.16
CA THR A 425 -2.22 7.36 -16.02
C THR A 425 -1.42 7.15 -17.31
N GLY A 426 -1.74 7.85 -18.41
CA GLY A 426 -1.02 7.70 -19.68
C GLY A 426 0.48 7.90 -19.54
N ASN A 427 1.28 6.98 -20.11
CA ASN A 427 2.75 7.08 -20.08
C ASN A 427 3.27 8.30 -20.88
N ASN A 428 2.46 8.86 -21.77
CA ASN A 428 2.72 10.10 -22.49
C ASN A 428 2.64 11.37 -21.61
N GLN A 429 2.18 11.24 -20.36
CA GLN A 429 2.14 12.30 -19.35
C GLN A 429 3.21 12.14 -18.26
N GLN A 430 4.09 11.15 -18.40
CA GLN A 430 5.10 10.80 -17.41
C GLN A 430 6.49 11.01 -17.97
N PHE A 431 7.32 11.76 -17.26
CA PHE A 431 8.64 12.17 -17.71
C PHE A 431 9.69 11.79 -16.68
N GLN A 432 10.76 11.16 -17.15
CA GLN A 432 11.96 10.94 -16.34
C GLN A 432 12.81 12.22 -16.40
N MET A 433 13.31 12.66 -15.25
CA MET A 433 14.34 13.69 -15.18
C MET A 433 15.70 13.02 -15.30
N VAL A 434 16.33 13.11 -16.47
CA VAL A 434 17.66 12.52 -16.73
C VAL A 434 18.72 13.59 -16.57
N ALA A 435 19.69 13.39 -15.68
CA ALA A 435 20.73 14.39 -15.39
C ALA A 435 21.57 14.72 -16.64
N SER A 436 21.88 16.00 -16.82
CA SER A 436 22.73 16.54 -17.90
C SER A 436 23.56 17.70 -17.32
N GLY A 437 24.64 17.36 -16.61
CA GLY A 437 25.40 18.33 -15.80
C GLY A 437 24.54 18.94 -14.69
N SER A 438 24.52 20.27 -14.58
CA SER A 438 23.64 21.01 -13.67
C SER A 438 22.19 21.16 -14.17
N TYR A 439 21.87 20.60 -15.34
CA TYR A 439 20.55 20.61 -15.97
C TYR A 439 19.99 19.18 -16.03
N PHE A 440 18.79 19.03 -16.57
CA PHE A 440 18.19 17.73 -16.84
C PHE A 440 17.45 17.72 -18.18
N GLN A 441 17.29 16.53 -18.77
CA GLN A 441 16.34 16.30 -19.85
C GLN A 441 15.03 15.79 -19.27
N LEU A 442 13.91 16.15 -19.88
CA LEU A 442 12.60 15.56 -19.61
C LEU A 442 12.32 14.50 -20.66
N ARG A 443 12.44 13.22 -20.29
CA ARG A 443 12.28 12.09 -21.21
C ARG A 443 10.93 11.42 -21.01
N ALA A 444 10.08 11.47 -22.03
CA ALA A 444 8.74 10.87 -21.98
C ALA A 444 8.84 9.34 -21.81
N ARG A 445 8.03 8.78 -20.90
CA ARG A 445 8.08 7.36 -20.52
C ARG A 445 7.70 6.44 -21.67
N HIS A 446 6.73 6.81 -22.48
CA HIS A 446 6.20 5.96 -23.57
C HIS A 446 7.10 5.91 -24.80
N SER A 447 7.76 7.02 -25.15
CA SER A 447 8.55 7.14 -26.38
C SER A 447 10.06 7.11 -26.14
N GLY A 448 10.50 7.37 -24.91
CA GLY A 448 11.91 7.56 -24.60
C GLY A 448 12.51 8.81 -25.26
N LYS A 449 11.69 9.75 -25.72
CA LYS A 449 12.10 11.01 -26.38
C LYS A 449 12.09 12.19 -25.44
N CYS A 450 12.88 13.21 -25.77
CA CYS A 450 13.10 14.37 -24.93
C CYS A 450 12.16 15.52 -25.30
N VAL A 451 11.71 16.28 -24.29
CA VAL A 451 11.04 17.57 -24.52
C VAL A 451 12.06 18.55 -25.09
N ASP A 452 11.72 19.09 -26.26
CA ASP A 452 12.60 19.83 -27.17
C ASP A 452 11.95 21.17 -27.56
N VAL A 453 12.76 22.23 -27.57
CA VAL A 453 12.41 23.48 -28.26
C VAL A 453 12.85 23.37 -29.72
N PRO A 454 11.90 23.33 -30.68
CA PRO A 454 12.19 23.08 -32.09
C PRO A 454 13.22 24.06 -32.66
N ALA A 455 14.19 23.51 -33.38
CA ALA A 455 15.28 24.25 -34.04
C ALA A 455 16.06 25.18 -33.09
N ALA A 456 16.08 24.89 -31.78
CA ALA A 456 16.66 25.75 -30.75
C ALA A 456 16.18 27.21 -30.83
N SER A 457 14.95 27.44 -31.27
CA SER A 457 14.38 28.78 -31.40
C SER A 457 14.43 29.52 -30.07
N THR A 458 14.61 30.85 -30.10
CA THR A 458 14.55 31.73 -28.94
C THR A 458 13.29 32.60 -28.95
N ALA A 459 12.36 32.37 -29.87
CA ALA A 459 11.10 33.12 -29.95
C ALA A 459 10.11 32.67 -28.86
N ASP A 460 9.31 33.63 -28.39
CA ASP A 460 8.19 33.39 -27.49
C ASP A 460 7.05 32.66 -28.22
N GLY A 461 6.37 31.75 -27.51
CA GLY A 461 5.23 31.00 -28.03
C GLY A 461 5.60 29.82 -28.92
N VAL A 462 6.88 29.49 -29.09
CA VAL A 462 7.28 28.28 -29.82
C VAL A 462 6.79 27.05 -29.05
N VAL A 463 5.92 26.27 -29.69
CA VAL A 463 5.37 25.02 -29.13
C VAL A 463 6.49 24.01 -28.96
N LEU A 464 6.59 23.43 -27.76
CA LEU A 464 7.54 22.37 -27.47
C LEU A 464 7.13 21.10 -28.22
N LYS A 465 8.12 20.31 -28.63
CA LYS A 465 7.89 19.00 -29.25
C LYS A 465 8.63 17.93 -28.48
N GLN A 466 8.25 16.66 -28.65
CA GLN A 466 9.18 15.59 -28.33
C GLN A 466 10.11 15.39 -29.53
N TYR A 467 11.38 15.08 -29.26
CA TYR A 467 12.34 14.74 -30.29
C TYR A 467 13.35 13.72 -29.76
N THR A 468 14.04 13.02 -30.66
CA THR A 468 15.16 12.14 -30.32
C THR A 468 16.15 12.88 -29.41
N CYS A 469 16.41 12.29 -28.24
CA CYS A 469 17.28 12.88 -27.23
C CYS A 469 18.70 13.08 -27.76
N ASN A 470 19.26 14.28 -27.57
CA ASN A 470 20.63 14.63 -27.97
C ASN A 470 21.26 15.59 -26.94
N THR A 471 22.50 16.01 -27.18
CA THR A 471 23.24 16.90 -26.25
C THR A 471 22.91 18.39 -26.42
N GLY A 472 21.97 18.74 -27.29
CA GLY A 472 21.51 20.09 -27.55
C GLY A 472 20.96 20.77 -26.31
N THR A 473 21.31 22.05 -26.12
CA THR A 473 20.87 22.84 -24.97
C THR A 473 19.38 23.21 -25.03
N ASN A 474 18.74 23.03 -26.20
CA ASN A 474 17.30 23.18 -26.41
C ASN A 474 16.46 22.00 -25.88
N GLN A 475 17.11 20.93 -25.41
CA GLN A 475 16.48 19.78 -24.71
C GLN A 475 16.84 19.71 -23.22
N GLN A 476 17.60 20.69 -22.72
CA GLN A 476 18.09 20.71 -21.35
C GLN A 476 17.32 21.77 -20.56
N TRP A 477 16.92 21.39 -19.35
CA TRP A 477 16.01 22.15 -18.51
C TRP A 477 16.62 22.36 -17.13
N SER A 478 16.27 23.46 -16.50
CA SER A 478 16.49 23.70 -15.07
C SER A 478 15.14 23.94 -14.41
N ARG A 479 15.07 23.79 -13.09
CA ARG A 479 13.88 24.11 -12.31
C ARG A 479 14.25 25.01 -11.14
N THR A 480 13.45 26.04 -10.90
CA THR A 480 13.59 26.96 -9.76
C THR A 480 12.25 27.06 -9.04
N THR A 481 12.25 26.98 -7.72
CA THR A 481 11.05 27.15 -6.89
C THR A 481 10.48 28.56 -7.03
N VAL A 482 9.14 28.69 -7.09
CA VAL A 482 8.41 29.97 -7.26
C VAL A 482 7.19 30.09 -6.37
#